data_AF-A0A3S4S7M8-F1
#
_entry.id   AF-A0A3S4S7M8-F1
#
_cell.length_a   1.000
_cell.length_b   1.000
_cell.length_c   1.000
_cell.angle_alpha   90.00
_cell.angle_beta   90.00
_cell.angle_gamma   90.00
#
_symmetry.space_group_name_H-M   'P 1'
#
loop_
_entity.id
_entity.type
_entity.pdbx_description
1 polymer ?
#
loop_
_entity_poly.entity_id
_entity_poly.type
_entity_poly.pdbx_seq_one_letter_code
_entity_poly.pdbx_strand_id
1 'polypeptide(L)'
;MESMPATIWPLNDLVVSTPRLTLRYLNDELSKQIAELAAAGIHDPATMPFSEPWTDVPSPLSMTRPQWETVRRSDIEITGLRKAREFLGL
;
A
#
# COMPACT_ATOMS: atom_id res chain seq x y z
N MET A 1 -4.02 8.64 -10.49
CA MET A 1 -2.73 8.67 -11.20
C MET A 1 -2.80 7.59 -12.27
N GLU A 2 -2.33 7.90 -13.48
CA GLU A 2 -2.29 6.96 -14.60
C GLU A 2 -1.43 5.73 -14.22
N SER A 3 -1.88 4.52 -14.59
CA SER A 3 -1.08 3.30 -14.37
C SER A 3 0.17 3.31 -15.24
N MET A 4 1.24 2.66 -14.81
CA MET A 4 2.46 2.53 -15.62
C MET A 4 2.18 1.75 -16.91
N PRO A 5 2.63 2.22 -18.09
CA PRO A 5 2.32 1.56 -19.35
C PRO A 5 3.02 0.19 -19.44
N ALA A 6 2.36 -0.80 -20.06
CA ALA A 6 2.88 -2.16 -20.17
C ALA A 6 4.23 -2.27 -20.89
N THR A 7 4.55 -1.33 -21.80
CA THR A 7 5.87 -1.25 -22.44
C THR A 7 7.01 -1.06 -21.44
N ILE A 8 6.74 -0.38 -20.31
CA ILE A 8 7.71 -0.16 -19.23
C ILE A 8 7.54 -1.21 -18.14
N TRP A 9 6.29 -1.60 -17.82
CA TRP A 9 5.99 -2.59 -16.79
C TRP A 9 4.96 -3.63 -17.29
N PRO A 10 5.41 -4.74 -17.91
CA PRO A 10 4.52 -5.70 -18.58
C PRO A 10 3.44 -6.32 -17.69
N LEU A 11 3.66 -6.39 -16.37
CA LEU A 11 2.67 -6.93 -15.43
C LEU A 11 1.41 -6.06 -15.33
N ASN A 12 1.47 -4.79 -15.73
CA ASN A 12 0.33 -3.89 -15.68
C ASN A 12 -0.88 -4.40 -16.48
N ASP A 13 -0.63 -5.11 -17.58
CA ASP A 13 -1.67 -5.66 -18.46
C ASP A 13 -1.88 -7.16 -18.26
N LEU A 14 -1.13 -7.80 -17.35
CA LEU A 14 -1.30 -9.22 -17.04
C LEU A 14 -2.57 -9.43 -16.21
N VAL A 15 -3.47 -10.26 -16.73
CA VAL A 15 -4.74 -10.61 -16.09
C VAL A 15 -4.93 -12.13 -16.10
N VAL A 16 -5.32 -12.69 -14.95
CA VAL A 16 -5.73 -14.09 -14.81
C VAL A 16 -7.20 -14.13 -14.44
N SER A 17 -8.02 -14.75 -15.28
CA SER A 17 -9.48 -14.73 -15.13
C SER A 17 -10.05 -16.14 -15.01
N THR A 18 -11.04 -16.27 -14.13
CA THR A 18 -11.99 -17.38 -14.02
C THR A 18 -13.41 -16.82 -14.09
N PRO A 19 -14.46 -17.65 -14.21
CA PRO A 19 -15.84 -17.14 -14.22
C PRO A 19 -16.26 -16.36 -12.95
N ARG A 20 -15.54 -16.51 -11.83
CA ARG A 20 -15.90 -15.88 -10.54
C ARG A 20 -14.91 -14.82 -10.06
N LEU A 21 -13.70 -14.79 -10.63
CA LEU A 21 -12.62 -13.96 -10.11
C LEU A 21 -11.68 -13.54 -11.23
N THR A 22 -11.25 -12.29 -11.14
CA THR A 22 -10.17 -11.72 -11.95
C THR A 22 -9.05 -11.27 -11.03
N LEU A 23 -7.83 -11.71 -11.32
CA LEU A 23 -6.60 -11.26 -10.68
C LEU A 23 -5.82 -10.39 -11.66
N ARG A 24 -5.30 -9.27 -11.18
CA ARG A 24 -4.51 -8.30 -11.96
C ARG A 24 -3.46 -7.64 -11.09
N TYR A 25 -2.48 -7.00 -11.72
CA TYR A 25 -1.47 -6.22 -11.00
C TYR A 25 -2.09 -5.06 -10.23
N LEU A 26 -1.44 -4.71 -9.11
CA LEU A 26 -1.90 -3.67 -8.21
C LEU A 26 -1.55 -2.29 -8.80
N ASN A 27 -2.57 -1.45 -9.02
CA ASN A 27 -2.38 -0.03 -9.33
C ASN A 27 -2.78 0.85 -8.13
N ASP A 28 -2.51 2.15 -8.20
CA ASP A 28 -2.77 3.07 -7.09
C ASP A 28 -4.22 3.05 -6.60
N GLU A 29 -5.18 2.92 -7.52
CA GLU A 29 -6.60 2.92 -7.17
C GLU A 29 -7.00 1.63 -6.45
N LEU A 30 -6.58 0.47 -6.97
CA LEU A 30 -6.80 -0.81 -6.30
C LEU A 30 -6.04 -0.90 -4.97
N SER A 31 -4.86 -0.27 -4.87
CA SER A 31 -4.08 -0.20 -3.62
C SER A 31 -4.87 0.48 -2.51
N LYS A 32 -5.56 1.59 -2.81
CA LYS A 32 -6.42 2.27 -1.82
C LYS A 32 -7.57 1.39 -1.38
N GLN A 33 -8.25 0.75 -2.32
CA GLN A 33 -9.38 -0.14 -2.01
C GLN A 33 -8.95 -1.32 -1.12
N ILE A 34 -7.78 -1.91 -1.40
CA ILE A 34 -7.23 -3.00 -0.56
C ILE A 34 -6.82 -2.47 0.81
N ALA A 35 -6.24 -1.27 0.91
CA ALA A 35 -5.88 -0.67 2.19
C ALA A 35 -7.10 -0.37 3.07
N GLU A 36 -8.18 0.14 2.47
CA GLU A 36 -9.47 0.35 3.16
C GLU A 36 -10.07 -0.99 3.62
N LEU A 37 -10.07 -2.00 2.75
CA LEU A 37 -10.55 -3.34 3.10
C LEU A 37 -9.71 -3.96 4.23
N ALA A 38 -8.39 -3.82 4.19
CA ALA A 38 -7.49 -4.29 5.23
C ALA A 38 -7.77 -3.58 6.57
N ALA A 39 -8.02 -2.27 6.55
CA ALA A 39 -8.35 -1.49 7.73
C ALA A 39 -9.70 -1.91 8.37
N ALA A 40 -10.60 -2.50 7.60
CA ALA A 40 -11.86 -3.05 8.11
C ALA A 40 -11.72 -4.39 8.86
N GLY A 41 -10.53 -5.00 8.83
CA GLY A 41 -10.22 -6.28 9.48
C GLY A 41 -10.15 -7.44 8.48
N ILE A 42 -9.17 -8.32 8.68
CA ILE A 42 -8.82 -9.41 7.74
C ILE A 42 -9.08 -10.80 8.33
N HIS A 43 -8.96 -10.94 9.65
CA HIS A 43 -9.17 -12.18 10.38
C HIS A 43 -9.70 -11.88 11.79
N ASP A 44 -10.12 -12.93 12.50
CA ASP A 44 -10.45 -12.82 13.93
C ASP A 44 -9.23 -12.28 14.70
N PRO A 45 -9.36 -11.16 15.45
CA PRO A 45 -8.27 -10.59 16.24
C PRO A 45 -7.68 -11.52 17.29
N ALA A 46 -8.41 -12.58 17.70
CA ALA A 46 -7.90 -13.59 18.62
C ALA A 46 -6.94 -14.60 17.96
N THR A 47 -6.75 -14.52 16.64
CA THR A 47 -5.91 -15.45 15.86
C THR A 47 -4.88 -14.67 15.05
N MET A 48 -3.71 -15.28 14.81
CA MET A 48 -2.70 -14.71 13.92
C MET A 48 -2.33 -15.73 12.84
N PRO A 49 -2.95 -15.67 11.64
CA PRO A 49 -2.72 -16.65 10.58
C PRO A 49 -1.46 -16.37 9.74
N PHE A 50 -0.80 -15.23 9.96
CA PHE A 50 0.39 -14.81 9.20
C PHE A 50 1.67 -15.09 9.98
N SER A 51 2.76 -15.41 9.26
CA SER A 51 4.08 -15.62 9.86
C SER A 51 4.70 -14.33 10.41
N GLU A 52 4.31 -13.20 9.85
CA GLU A 52 4.66 -11.86 10.34
C GLU A 52 3.37 -11.18 10.82
N PRO A 53 3.31 -10.63 12.05
CA PRO A 53 2.09 -10.07 12.64
C PRO A 53 1.76 -8.67 12.11
N TRP A 54 1.75 -8.49 10.78
CA TRP A 54 1.55 -7.19 10.15
C TRP A 54 0.13 -6.63 10.33
N THR A 55 -0.84 -7.43 10.76
CA THR A 55 -2.21 -7.01 11.04
C THR A 55 -2.45 -6.50 12.46
N ASP A 56 -1.50 -6.72 13.38
CA ASP A 56 -1.57 -6.22 14.76
C ASP A 56 -1.01 -4.80 14.92
N VAL A 57 -0.40 -4.25 13.86
CA VAL A 57 0.00 -2.84 13.86
C VAL A 57 -1.17 -1.95 13.43
N PRO A 58 -1.31 -0.76 14.03
CA PRO A 58 -2.34 0.20 13.61
C PRO A 58 -2.24 0.48 12.11
N SER A 59 -3.38 0.46 11.42
CA SER A 59 -3.42 0.81 9.98
C SER A 59 -2.83 2.21 9.76
N PRO A 60 -1.98 2.40 8.73
CA PRO A 60 -1.51 3.71 8.31
C PRO A 60 -2.61 4.77 8.14
N LEU A 61 -3.83 4.35 7.77
CA LEU A 61 -5.00 5.22 7.59
C LEU A 61 -5.57 5.73 8.92
N SER A 62 -5.28 5.05 10.04
CA SER A 62 -5.77 5.39 11.38
C SER A 62 -4.67 5.92 12.30
N MET A 63 -3.41 5.88 11.86
CA MET A 63 -2.27 6.31 12.65
C MET A 63 -2.20 7.84 12.75
N THR A 64 -2.13 8.31 14.00
CA THR A 64 -1.83 9.71 14.34
C THR A 64 -0.34 10.00 14.19
N ARG A 65 0.04 11.28 14.06
CA ARG A 65 1.45 11.71 13.97
C ARG A 65 2.33 11.10 15.09
N PRO A 66 1.94 11.12 16.38
CA PRO A 66 2.75 10.51 17.43
C PRO A 66 2.99 9.01 17.23
N GLN A 67 1.99 8.27 16.75
CA GLN A 67 2.14 6.83 16.46
C GLN A 67 3.12 6.60 15.31
N TRP A 68 3.03 7.40 14.24
CA TRP A 68 3.95 7.35 13.10
C TRP A 68 5.42 7.57 13.51
N GLU A 69 5.68 8.50 14.42
CA GLU A 69 7.04 8.83 14.86
C GLU A 69 7.73 7.64 15.57
N THR A 70 6.96 6.77 16.23
CA THR A 70 7.51 5.58 16.91
C THR A 70 7.89 4.44 15.96
N VAL A 71 7.31 4.39 14.75
CA VAL A 71 7.59 3.38 13.72
C VAL A 71 8.66 3.87 12.73
N ARG A 72 9.11 5.13 12.85
CA ARG A 72 9.98 5.77 11.86
C ARG A 72 11.36 5.11 11.81
N ARG A 73 11.65 4.52 10.66
CA ARG A 73 12.98 4.08 10.22
C ARG A 73 13.92 5.29 10.07
N SER A 74 14.91 5.41 10.95
CA SER A 74 15.90 6.51 10.93
C SER A 74 17.08 6.29 9.99
N ASP A 75 17.16 5.10 9.40
CA ASP A 75 18.18 4.64 8.46
C ASP A 75 17.85 4.98 6.99
N ILE A 76 16.71 5.63 6.72
CA ILE A 76 16.30 5.98 5.36
C ILE A 76 16.85 7.35 4.95
N GLU A 77 17.57 7.40 3.83
CA GLU A 77 17.95 8.62 3.14
C GLU A 77 16.97 8.90 1.98
N ILE A 78 16.40 10.11 1.93
CA ILE A 78 15.46 10.52 0.87
C ILE A 78 16.14 11.50 -0.09
N THR A 79 16.50 11.02 -1.27
CA THR A 79 17.08 11.85 -2.33
C THR A 79 15.99 12.45 -3.21
N GLY A 80 16.10 13.75 -3.52
CA GLY A 80 15.17 14.45 -4.43
C GLY A 80 13.92 15.07 -3.78
N LEU A 81 13.76 14.96 -2.46
CA LEU A 81 12.60 15.48 -1.72
C LEU A 81 12.30 16.96 -2.01
N ARG A 82 13.33 17.79 -2.12
CA ARG A 82 13.17 19.22 -2.43
C ARG A 82 12.45 19.44 -3.77
N LYS A 83 12.86 18.75 -4.83
CA LYS A 83 12.24 18.88 -6.15
C LYS A 83 10.79 18.38 -6.13
N ALA A 84 10.52 17.30 -5.41
CA ALA A 84 9.17 16.78 -5.24
C ALA A 84 8.26 17.79 -4.51
N ARG A 85 8.77 18.43 -3.44
CA ARG A 85 8.07 19.48 -2.70
C ARG A 85 7.75 20.70 -3.57
N GLU A 86 8.73 21.19 -4.33
CA GLU A 86 8.55 22.28 -5.29
C GLU A 86 7.47 21.94 -6.33
N PHE A 87 7.51 20.73 -6.90
CA PHE A 87 6.51 20.24 -7.85
C PHE A 87 5.10 20.17 -7.25
N LEU A 88 4.98 19.75 -5.99
CA LEU A 88 3.70 19.61 -5.28
C LEU A 88 3.21 20.91 -4.61
N GLY A 89 4.02 21.98 -4.59
CA GLY A 89 3.68 23.23 -3.91
C GLY A 89 3.70 23.16 -2.37
N LEU A 90 4.57 22.31 -1.80
CA LEU A 90 4.72 22.04 -0.36
C LEU A 90 6.04 22.57 0.24
#